data_AF-X1DGQ0-F1
#
_entry.id   AF-X1DGQ0-F1
#
_cell.length_a   1.000
_cell.length_b   1.000
_cell.length_c   1.000
_cell.angle_alpha   90.00
_cell.angle_beta   90.00
_cell.angle_gamma   90.00
#
_symmetry.space_group_name_H-M   'P 1'
#
loop_
_entity.id
_entity.type
_entity.pdbx_description
1 polymer ?
#
loop_
_entity_poly.entity_id
_entity_poly.type
_entity_poly.pdbx_seq_one_letter_code
_entity_poly.pdbx_strand_id
1 'polypeptide(L)' 'MTPNTVPSLLHAVLDPLATVHTQVEAALFLAQQYKLPGPFIDTIKASAAALDGIHDTLLDIAVALDPDLAKDQD' A
#
# COMPACT_ATOMS: atom_id res chain seq x y z
N MET A 1 -17.62 -4.15 19.49
CA MET A 1 -16.25 -3.60 19.55
C MET A 1 -15.32 -4.74 19.16
N THR A 2 -14.74 -4.69 17.97
CA THR A 2 -13.63 -5.59 17.63
C THR A 2 -12.47 -5.26 18.57
N PRO A 3 -11.84 -6.26 19.20
CA PRO A 3 -10.70 -5.99 20.07
C PRO A 3 -9.57 -5.40 19.22
N ASN A 4 -8.96 -4.31 19.69
CA ASN A 4 -7.76 -3.72 19.09
C ASN A 4 -6.57 -4.66 19.28
N THR A 5 -6.52 -5.73 18.50
CA THR A 5 -5.36 -6.64 18.43
C THR A 5 -4.36 -6.08 17.42
N VAL A 6 -3.07 -6.39 17.59
CA VAL A 6 -2.03 -5.97 16.63
C VAL A 6 -2.39 -6.38 15.19
N PRO A 7 -2.84 -7.61 14.88
CA PRO A 7 -3.31 -7.99 13.54
C PRO A 7 -4.42 -7.07 13.00
N SER A 8 -5.44 -6.78 13.81
CA SER A 8 -6.55 -5.92 13.38
C SER A 8 -6.12 -4.48 13.08
N LEU A 9 -5.15 -3.94 13.84
CA LEU A 9 -4.57 -2.62 13.59
C LEU A 9 -3.73 -2.60 12.31
N LEU A 10 -2.99 -3.66 12.03
CA LEU A 10 -2.20 -3.79 10.80
C LEU A 10 -3.10 -3.89 9.58
N HIS A 11 -4.18 -4.68 9.63
CA HIS A 11 -5.16 -4.73 8.55
C HIS A 11 -5.85 -3.37 8.34
N ALA A 12 -6.22 -2.68 9.42
CA ALA A 12 -6.88 -1.38 9.32
C ALA A 12 -6.03 -0.29 8.63
N VAL A 13 -4.70 -0.46 8.57
CA VAL A 13 -3.82 0.47 7.83
C VAL A 13 -3.57 0.07 6.37
N LEU A 14 -3.94 -1.16 5.96
CA LEU A 14 -3.77 -1.60 4.56
C LEU A 14 -4.71 -0.83 3.62
N ASP A 15 -5.98 -0.64 3.95
CA ASP A 15 -6.93 0.08 3.09
C ASP A 15 -6.52 1.56 2.84
N PRO A 16 -6.16 2.35 3.88
CA PRO A 16 -5.60 3.67 3.67
C PRO A 16 -4.33 3.65 2.83
N LEU A 17 -3.46 2.65 3.01
CA LEU A 17 -2.22 2.54 2.27
C LEU A 17 -2.47 2.25 0.78
N ALA A 18 -3.40 1.34 0.46
CA ALA A 18 -3.84 1.07 -0.90
C ALA A 18 -4.46 2.32 -1.57
N THR A 19 -5.19 3.13 -0.79
CA THR A 19 -5.71 4.42 -1.27
C THR A 19 -4.59 5.39 -1.62
N VAL A 20 -3.56 5.50 -0.78
CA VAL A 20 -2.38 6.34 -1.06
C VAL A 20 -1.63 5.82 -2.29
N HIS A 21 -1.47 4.50 -2.43
CA HIS A 21 -0.85 3.89 -3.59
C HIS A 21 -1.56 4.29 -4.89
N THR A 22 -2.89 4.13 -4.93
CA THR A 22 -3.73 4.56 -6.06
C THR A 22 -3.52 6.03 -6.42
N GLN A 23 -3.38 6.92 -5.43
CA GLN A 23 -3.12 8.35 -5.68
C GLN A 23 -1.73 8.60 -6.26
N VAL A 24 -0.71 7.85 -5.83
CA VAL A 24 0.65 7.93 -6.38
C VAL A 24 0.70 7.43 -7.82
N GLU A 25 0.00 6.35 -8.15
CA GLU A 25 -0.15 5.89 -9.53
C GLU A 25 -0.85 6.92 -10.42
N ALA A 26 -1.90 7.56 -9.93
CA ALA A 26 -2.57 8.64 -10.64
C ALA A 26 -1.61 9.83 -10.87
N ALA A 27 -0.78 10.19 -9.88
CA ALA A 27 0.23 11.21 -10.03
C ALA A 27 1.30 10.82 -11.08
N LEU A 28 1.70 9.54 -11.13
CA LEU A 28 2.62 9.04 -12.15
C LEU A 28 2.02 9.15 -13.56
N PHE A 29 0.76 8.77 -13.71
CA PHE A 29 0.04 8.90 -14.98
C PHE A 29 0.03 10.35 -15.46
N LEU A 30 -0.33 11.30 -14.58
CA LEU A 30 -0.33 12.72 -14.92
C LEU A 30 1.09 13.22 -15.24
N ALA A 31 2.10 12.83 -14.47
CA ALA A 31 3.49 13.23 -14.70
C ALA A 31 3.99 12.80 -16.09
N GLN A 32 3.63 11.60 -16.53
CA GLN A 32 3.93 11.10 -17.87
C GLN A 32 3.15 11.85 -18.95
N GLN A 33 1.85 12.09 -18.74
CA GLN A 33 1.00 12.84 -19.66
C GLN A 33 1.51 14.26 -19.91
N TYR A 34 1.96 14.95 -18.85
CA TYR A 34 2.52 16.30 -18.94
C TYR A 34 4.02 16.33 -19.31
N LYS A 35 4.64 15.17 -19.55
CA LYS A 35 6.06 15.05 -19.92
C LYS A 35 6.98 15.75 -18.92
N LEU A 36 6.72 15.56 -17.63
CA LEU A 36 7.59 16.08 -16.58
C LEU A 36 9.03 15.55 -16.77
N PRO A 37 10.05 16.27 -16.25
CA PRO A 37 11.43 15.80 -16.37
C PRO A 37 11.60 14.41 -15.78
N GLY A 38 12.41 13.58 -16.43
CA GLY A 38 12.66 12.17 -16.04
C GLY A 38 12.86 11.96 -14.54
N PRO A 39 13.72 12.76 -13.85
CA PRO A 39 13.93 12.60 -12.41
C PRO A 39 12.66 12.69 -11.55
N PHE A 40 11.66 13.49 -11.94
CA PHE A 40 10.39 13.55 -11.23
C PHE A 40 9.56 12.28 -11.43
N ILE A 41 9.48 11.79 -12.68
CA ILE A 41 8.78 10.54 -13.01
C ILE A 41 9.44 9.37 -12.27
N ASP A 42 10.77 9.31 -12.25
CA ASP A 42 11.51 8.26 -11.57
C ASP A 42 11.32 8.31 -10.05
N THR A 43 11.24 9.51 -9.47
CA THR A 43 10.93 9.69 -8.05
C THR A 43 9.52 9.17 -7.72
N ILE A 44 8.52 9.48 -8.54
CA ILE A 44 7.13 9.01 -8.30
C ILE A 44 7.06 7.48 -8.46
N LYS A 45 7.76 6.89 -9.44
CA LYS A 45 7.87 5.43 -9.58
C LYS A 45 8.50 4.77 -8.36
N ALA A 46 9.59 5.35 -7.84
CA ALA A 46 10.23 4.85 -6.64
C ALA A 46 9.30 4.90 -5.42
N SER A 47 8.49 5.95 -5.29
CA SER A 47 7.47 6.06 -4.25
C SER A 47 6.38 4.99 -4.38
N ALA A 48 5.89 4.72 -5.58
CA ALA A 48 4.90 3.65 -5.81
C ALA A 48 5.45 2.28 -5.38
N ALA A 49 6.65 1.92 -5.86
CA ALA A 49 7.31 0.67 -5.51
C ALA A 49 7.59 0.55 -3.99
N ALA A 50 7.90 1.66 -3.31
CA ALA A 50 8.08 1.66 -1.87
C ALA A 50 6.75 1.41 -1.12
N LEU A 51 5.64 1.94 -1.62
CA LEU A 51 4.31 1.70 -1.04
C LEU A 51 3.88 0.24 -1.21
N ASP A 52 4.11 -0.36 -2.38
CA ASP A 52 3.89 -1.80 -2.60
C ASP A 52 4.67 -2.64 -1.58
N GLY A 53 5.97 -2.38 -1.42
CA GLY A 53 6.80 -3.13 -0.47
C GLY A 53 6.36 -2.96 0.99
N ILE A 54 5.88 -1.77 1.38
CA ILE A 54 5.33 -1.53 2.73
C ILE A 54 4.01 -2.31 2.88
N HIS A 55 3.13 -2.25 1.88
CA HIS A 55 1.85 -2.94 1.91
C HIS A 55 2.03 -4.45 2.09
N ASP A 56 2.87 -5.06 1.25
CA ASP A 56 3.18 -6.49 1.30
C ASP A 56 3.78 -6.88 2.66
N THR A 57 4.74 -6.10 3.18
CA THR A 57 5.34 -6.36 4.49
C THR A 57 4.31 -6.31 5.62
N LEU A 58 3.42 -5.32 5.61
CA LEU A 58 2.39 -5.19 6.64
C LEU A 58 1.36 -6.31 6.56
N LEU A 59 0.98 -6.72 5.35
CA LEU A 59 0.09 -7.86 5.12
C LEU A 59 0.73 -9.16 5.61
N ASP A 60 1.99 -9.41 5.26
CA ASP A 60 2.74 -10.60 5.72
C ASP A 60 2.80 -10.68 7.25
N ILE A 61 3.07 -9.55 7.93
CA ILE A 61 3.09 -9.48 9.39
C ILE A 61 1.69 -9.76 9.96
N ALA A 62 0.64 -9.17 9.37
CA ALA A 62 -0.72 -9.38 9.83
C ALA A 62 -1.15 -10.85 9.73
N VAL A 63 -0.86 -11.50 8.60
CA VAL A 63 -1.12 -12.93 8.37
C VAL A 63 -0.29 -13.82 9.28
N ALA A 64 0.98 -13.48 9.52
CA ALA A 64 1.84 -14.24 10.44
C ALA A 64 1.35 -14.19 11.90
N LEU A 65 0.74 -13.08 12.30
CA LEU A 65 0.19 -12.89 13.65
C LEU A 65 -1.23 -13.43 13.79
N ASP A 66 -2.00 -13.53 12.71
CA ASP A 66 -3.33 -14.14 12.66
C ASP A 66 -3.57 -14.87 11.32
N PRO A 67 -3.25 -16.17 11.25
CA PRO A 67 -3.36 -16.94 10.00
C PRO A 67 -4.79 -17.17 9.52
N ASP A 68 -5.79 -17.02 10.39
CA ASP A 68 -7.20 -17.20 10.03
C ASP A 68 -7.77 -15.96 9.31
N LEU A 69 -7.16 -14.78 9.50
CA LEU A 69 -7.47 -13.54 8.77
C LEU A 69 -7.22 -13.65 7.25
N ALA A 70 -6.32 -14.54 6.82
CA ALA A 70 -6.06 -14.80 5.40
C ALA A 70 -7.20 -15.58 4.69
N LYS A 71 -8.08 -16.26 5.44
CA LYS A 71 -9.18 -17.08 4.90
C LYS A 71 -10.45 -16.28 4.61
N ASP A 72 -10.58 -15.10 5.20
CA ASP A 72 -11.75 -14.23 5.05
C ASP A 72 -11.63 -13.26 3.85
N GLN A 73 -10.58 -13.42 3.03
CA GLN A 73 -10.29 -12.57 1.86
C GLN A 73 -10.71 -13.18 0.51
N ASP A 74 -11.25 -14.41 0.50
CA ASP A 74 -11.89 -15.08 -0.65
C ASP A 74 -13.39 -14.78 -0.75
#